data_AF-A0A496VWM2-F1
#
_entry.id   AF-A0A496VWM2-F1
#
_cell.length_a   1.000
_cell.length_b   1.000
_cell.length_c   1.000
_cell.angle_alpha   90.00
_cell.angle_beta   90.00
_cell.angle_gamma   90.00
#
_symmetry.space_group_name_H-M   'P 1'
#
loop_
_entity.id
_entity.type
_entity.pdbx_description
1 polymer ?
#
loop_
_entity_poly.entity_id
_entity_poly.type
_entity_poly.pdbx_seq_one_letter_code
_entity_poly.pdbx_strand_id
1 'polypeptide(L)'
;MYQVKFYTGEYSVRQRAANRDKCVAYVEQHFNAATTTANYVVVVTGANASETSKTWGRSYAQRISDVFKIPMAGTGRSGILVGGWNGRGNANLKYTDMPAILLEPLFVSNPTQAEWVRSEEGQNKLAKVLADSIIDFFPGGGLIAFSVGHKYKTRRPHDRGAAVYGGGTEADYAEIVLEKAKNILETYDPALHYDEPENGDEEIYAHHIMVVKDNKEIWVHTDVDEDDEVMWDAENRILYITTL
;
A
#
# COMPACT_ATOMS: atom_id res chain seq x y z
N MET A 1 -1.52 -18.04 -4.17
CA MET A 1 -0.47 -17.64 -5.14
C MET A 1 -0.89 -16.35 -5.82
N TYR A 2 0.01 -15.37 -5.90
CA TYR A 2 -0.26 -14.11 -6.60
C TYR A 2 0.11 -14.21 -8.08
N GLN A 3 -0.63 -13.51 -8.92
CA GLN A 3 -0.24 -13.22 -10.30
C GLN A 3 -0.32 -11.71 -10.50
N VAL A 4 0.61 -11.13 -11.25
CA VAL A 4 0.62 -9.69 -11.49
C VAL A 4 0.55 -9.39 -12.97
N LYS A 5 -0.37 -8.50 -13.34
CA LYS A 5 -0.54 -8.02 -14.70
C LYS A 5 -0.45 -6.50 -14.76
N PHE A 6 0.37 -6.01 -15.67
CA PHE A 6 0.45 -4.59 -16.01
C PHE A 6 -0.65 -4.22 -17.01
N TYR A 7 -1.43 -3.20 -16.68
CA TYR A 7 -2.50 -2.68 -17.54
C TYR A 7 -2.07 -1.38 -18.22
N THR A 8 -2.29 -1.31 -19.53
CA THR A 8 -1.88 -0.20 -20.40
C THR A 8 -3.09 0.49 -21.06
N GLY A 9 -2.88 1.65 -21.68
CA GLY A 9 -3.93 2.47 -22.29
C GLY A 9 -4.29 3.69 -21.43
N GLU A 10 -5.43 4.33 -21.70
CA GLU A 10 -5.96 5.40 -20.84
C GLU A 10 -6.41 4.84 -19.49
N TYR A 11 -6.38 5.64 -18.40
CA TYR A 11 -6.70 5.16 -17.05
C TYR A 11 -8.03 4.38 -16.97
N SER A 12 -9.10 4.89 -17.59
CA SER A 12 -10.39 4.20 -17.61
C SER A 12 -10.36 2.86 -18.35
N VAL A 13 -9.49 2.70 -19.34
CA VAL A 13 -9.33 1.44 -20.09
C VAL A 13 -8.65 0.41 -19.21
N ARG A 14 -7.61 0.81 -18.47
CA ARG A 14 -6.88 -0.06 -17.53
C ARG A 14 -7.77 -0.58 -16.43
N GLN A 15 -8.51 0.32 -15.78
CA GLN A 15 -9.42 -0.02 -14.68
C GLN A 15 -10.51 -1.00 -15.16
N ARG A 16 -11.17 -0.73 -16.30
CA ARG A 16 -12.18 -1.66 -16.85
C ARG A 16 -11.60 -3.01 -17.27
N ALA A 17 -10.36 -3.02 -17.77
CA ALA A 17 -9.69 -4.27 -18.09
C ALA A 17 -9.38 -5.08 -16.82
N ALA A 18 -8.92 -4.43 -15.75
CA ALA A 18 -8.73 -5.07 -14.45
C ALA A 18 -10.06 -5.61 -13.87
N ASN A 19 -11.17 -4.86 -14.00
CA ASN A 19 -12.48 -5.35 -13.57
C ASN A 19 -12.90 -6.61 -14.34
N ARG A 20 -12.75 -6.59 -15.67
CA ARG A 20 -13.08 -7.73 -16.53
C ARG A 20 -12.25 -8.98 -16.18
N ASP A 21 -10.98 -8.76 -15.84
CA ASP A 21 -10.07 -9.83 -15.44
C ASP A 21 -10.25 -10.24 -13.96
N LYS A 22 -11.19 -9.61 -13.24
CA LYS A 22 -11.54 -9.87 -11.84
C LYS A 22 -10.33 -9.79 -10.90
N CYS A 23 -9.49 -8.77 -11.09
CA CYS A 23 -8.37 -8.53 -10.19
C CYS A 23 -8.86 -8.33 -8.75
N VAL A 24 -8.12 -8.85 -7.77
CA VAL A 24 -8.45 -8.71 -6.35
C VAL A 24 -8.06 -7.34 -5.80
N ALA A 25 -7.08 -6.69 -6.42
CA ALA A 25 -6.62 -5.35 -6.06
C ALA A 25 -6.09 -4.60 -7.29
N TYR A 26 -6.17 -3.27 -7.25
CA TYR A 26 -5.62 -2.37 -8.28
C TYR A 26 -4.67 -1.33 -7.67
N VAL A 27 -3.46 -1.24 -8.21
CA VAL A 27 -2.42 -0.28 -7.81
C VAL A 27 -2.10 0.65 -8.97
N GLU A 28 -2.24 1.95 -8.73
CA GLU A 28 -1.78 3.00 -9.61
C GLU A 28 -0.52 3.66 -8.99
N GLN A 29 0.66 3.37 -9.53
CA GLN A 29 1.92 3.92 -9.00
C GLN A 29 2.24 5.27 -9.64
N HIS A 30 2.39 6.30 -8.81
CA HIS A 30 2.95 7.61 -9.17
C HIS A 30 4.12 7.92 -8.23
N PHE A 31 4.77 9.05 -8.47
CA PHE A 31 5.50 9.78 -7.44
C PHE A 31 4.99 11.22 -7.38
N ASN A 32 5.12 11.85 -6.23
CA ASN A 32 4.75 13.24 -6.07
C ASN A 32 5.80 14.17 -6.68
N ALA A 33 5.40 15.37 -7.04
CA ALA A 33 6.33 16.43 -7.46
C ALA A 33 5.72 17.79 -7.09
N ALA A 34 6.52 18.63 -6.42
CA ALA A 34 6.14 19.99 -6.05
C ALA A 34 7.40 20.85 -5.91
N THR A 35 7.72 21.31 -4.71
CA THR A 35 8.98 22.01 -4.42
C THR A 35 10.11 21.02 -4.12
N THR A 36 11.34 21.52 -4.01
CA THR A 36 12.51 20.72 -3.59
C THR A 36 12.51 20.38 -2.10
N THR A 37 11.60 20.95 -1.32
CA THR A 37 11.47 20.74 0.12
C THR A 37 10.21 19.97 0.52
N ALA A 38 9.31 19.69 -0.44
CA ALA A 38 8.14 18.87 -0.20
C ALA A 38 8.57 17.47 0.26
N ASN A 39 7.99 16.98 1.35
CA ASN A 39 8.47 15.81 2.06
C ASN A 39 7.32 15.18 2.85
N TYR A 40 6.50 14.38 2.19
CA TYR A 40 5.51 13.53 2.85
C TYR A 40 5.12 12.36 1.95
N VAL A 41 4.55 11.33 2.55
CA VAL A 41 3.82 10.28 1.83
C VAL A 41 2.32 10.56 1.84
N VAL A 42 1.66 10.21 0.73
CA VAL A 42 0.21 10.15 0.67
C VAL A 42 -0.26 9.05 -0.28
N VAL A 43 -1.41 8.47 0.03
CA VAL A 43 -2.16 7.57 -0.85
C VAL A 43 -3.45 8.24 -1.24
N VAL A 44 -3.76 8.23 -2.53
CA VAL A 44 -5.01 8.73 -3.07
C VAL A 44 -5.99 7.57 -3.26
N THR A 45 -7.24 7.78 -2.88
CA THR A 45 -8.34 6.82 -3.07
C THR A 45 -9.42 7.43 -3.97
N GLY A 46 -10.20 6.60 -4.66
CA GLY A 46 -11.36 7.07 -5.41
C GLY A 46 -12.45 7.62 -4.49
N ALA A 47 -13.30 8.52 -4.98
CA ALA A 47 -14.46 9.02 -4.22
C ALA A 47 -15.41 7.89 -3.77
N ASN A 48 -15.43 6.80 -4.54
CA ASN A 48 -16.21 5.58 -4.32
C ASN A 48 -15.40 4.48 -3.60
N ALA A 49 -14.26 4.80 -2.99
CA ALA A 49 -13.39 3.80 -2.38
C ALA A 49 -14.06 3.05 -1.22
N SER A 50 -13.90 1.72 -1.23
CA SER A 50 -14.28 0.84 -0.13
C SER A 50 -13.46 1.11 1.13
N GLU A 51 -13.95 0.67 2.29
CA GLU A 51 -13.16 0.73 3.53
C GLU A 51 -11.88 -0.11 3.43
N THR A 52 -11.89 -1.24 2.72
CA THR A 52 -10.67 -2.01 2.40
C THR A 52 -9.63 -1.14 1.70
N SER A 53 -10.02 -0.37 0.67
CA SER A 53 -9.09 0.52 -0.06
C SER A 53 -8.50 1.60 0.85
N LYS A 54 -9.34 2.20 1.71
CA LYS A 54 -8.90 3.25 2.63
C LYS A 54 -7.96 2.69 3.70
N THR A 55 -8.28 1.55 4.30
CA THR A 55 -7.46 0.93 5.34
C THR A 55 -6.15 0.38 4.78
N TRP A 56 -6.18 -0.22 3.58
CA TRP A 56 -4.98 -0.63 2.85
C TRP A 56 -4.08 0.57 2.54
N GLY A 57 -4.65 1.65 2.00
CA GLY A 57 -3.89 2.87 1.72
C GLY A 57 -3.29 3.51 2.96
N ARG A 58 -3.99 3.51 4.11
CA ARG A 58 -3.45 3.98 5.40
C ARG A 58 -2.26 3.14 5.84
N SER A 59 -2.39 1.81 5.79
CA SER A 59 -1.32 0.88 6.15
C SER A 59 -0.09 1.09 5.26
N TYR A 60 -0.28 1.19 3.94
CA TYR A 60 0.81 1.49 3.01
C TYR A 60 1.50 2.82 3.33
N ALA A 61 0.73 3.90 3.52
CA ALA A 61 1.29 5.22 3.83
C ALA A 61 2.09 5.21 5.15
N GLN A 62 1.59 4.53 6.18
CA GLN A 62 2.27 4.37 7.45
C GLN A 62 3.61 3.64 7.28
N ARG A 63 3.63 2.52 6.55
CA ARG A 63 4.86 1.76 6.27
C ARG A 63 5.92 2.58 5.53
N ILE A 64 5.51 3.36 4.53
CA ILE A 64 6.43 4.28 3.84
C ILE A 64 6.96 5.34 4.79
N SER A 65 6.09 5.95 5.60
CA SER A 65 6.47 6.91 6.64
C SER A 65 7.52 6.32 7.58
N ASP A 66 7.34 5.07 8.01
CA ASP A 66 8.25 4.40 8.94
C ASP A 66 9.57 3.99 8.30
N VAL A 67 9.56 3.49 7.07
CA VAL A 67 10.76 3.06 6.35
C VAL A 67 11.65 4.25 5.97
N PHE A 68 11.05 5.34 5.50
CA PHE A 68 11.79 6.51 5.00
C PHE A 68 11.88 7.66 6.00
N LYS A 69 11.24 7.53 7.17
CA LYS A 69 11.20 8.54 8.25
C LYS A 69 10.68 9.89 7.75
N ILE A 70 9.58 9.86 7.00
CA ILE A 70 8.92 11.05 6.43
C ILE A 70 7.50 11.18 6.96
N PRO A 71 6.95 12.40 7.08
CA PRO A 71 5.60 12.57 7.62
C PRO A 71 4.52 12.06 6.65
N MET A 72 3.35 11.73 7.18
CA MET A 72 2.15 11.47 6.39
C MET A 72 1.33 12.75 6.17
N ALA A 73 0.80 12.93 4.96
CA ALA A 73 -0.20 13.94 4.66
C ALA A 73 -1.64 13.41 4.84
N GLY A 74 -2.61 14.07 4.22
CA GLY A 74 -4.04 13.72 4.34
C GLY A 74 -4.73 14.36 5.55
N THR A 75 -6.06 14.28 5.56
CA THR A 75 -6.87 14.83 6.66
C THR A 75 -6.47 14.15 7.97
N GLY A 76 -6.11 14.94 8.97
CA GLY A 76 -5.64 14.43 10.27
C GLY A 76 -4.35 13.61 10.19
N ARG A 77 -3.52 13.79 9.16
CA ARG A 77 -2.33 12.96 8.89
C ARG A 77 -2.62 11.47 8.74
N SER A 78 -3.81 11.14 8.21
CA SER A 78 -4.22 9.76 7.96
C SER A 78 -3.41 9.06 6.87
N GLY A 79 -2.60 9.77 6.09
CA GLY A 79 -1.95 9.23 4.90
C GLY A 79 -2.89 9.10 3.70
N ILE A 80 -4.18 9.46 3.82
CA ILE A 80 -5.18 9.35 2.74
C ILE A 80 -5.63 10.72 2.24
N LEU A 81 -5.71 10.85 0.92
CA LEU A 81 -6.54 11.84 0.24
C LEU A 81 -7.63 11.14 -0.57
N VAL A 82 -8.88 11.55 -0.36
CA VAL A 82 -10.03 11.01 -1.11
C VAL A 82 -10.26 11.88 -2.34
N GLY A 83 -10.34 11.25 -3.52
CA GLY A 83 -10.71 11.89 -4.77
C GLY A 83 -12.17 12.36 -4.78
N GLY A 84 -12.59 13.10 -5.81
CA GLY A 84 -13.97 13.58 -5.96
C GLY A 84 -14.05 14.85 -6.79
N TRP A 85 -15.18 15.57 -6.72
CA TRP A 85 -15.27 16.92 -7.26
C TRP A 85 -14.25 17.81 -6.53
N ASN A 86 -13.26 18.34 -7.25
CA ASN A 86 -12.05 19.01 -6.74
C ASN A 86 -11.00 18.13 -6.02
N GLY A 87 -11.15 16.80 -6.00
CA GLY A 87 -10.19 15.88 -5.38
C GLY A 87 -9.08 15.41 -6.34
N ARG A 88 -7.86 15.21 -5.82
CA ARG A 88 -6.70 14.67 -6.57
C ARG A 88 -6.98 13.22 -7.02
N GLY A 89 -6.53 12.84 -8.21
CA GLY A 89 -6.42 11.44 -8.65
C GLY A 89 -7.73 10.65 -8.83
N ASN A 90 -8.92 11.26 -8.72
CA ASN A 90 -10.19 10.51 -8.80
C ASN A 90 -10.35 9.74 -10.12
N ALA A 91 -9.93 10.33 -11.25
CA ALA A 91 -10.03 9.68 -12.56
C ALA A 91 -9.13 8.44 -12.71
N ASN A 92 -8.11 8.31 -11.87
CA ASN A 92 -7.20 7.16 -11.86
C ASN A 92 -7.82 5.91 -11.22
N LEU A 93 -8.87 6.07 -10.42
CA LEU A 93 -9.43 4.96 -9.62
C LEU A 93 -10.95 4.80 -9.73
N LYS A 94 -11.70 5.83 -10.15
CA LYS A 94 -13.18 5.83 -10.04
C LYS A 94 -13.92 4.74 -10.84
N TYR A 95 -13.25 4.03 -11.75
CA TYR A 95 -13.84 2.96 -12.55
C TYR A 95 -13.39 1.56 -12.11
N THR A 96 -12.70 1.42 -10.97
CA THR A 96 -12.35 0.11 -10.41
C THR A 96 -13.53 -0.46 -9.63
N ASP A 97 -13.75 -1.78 -9.77
CA ASP A 97 -14.77 -2.52 -8.99
C ASP A 97 -14.15 -3.24 -7.77
N MET A 98 -12.83 -3.44 -7.79
CA MET A 98 -12.03 -4.01 -6.70
C MET A 98 -11.41 -2.92 -5.82
N PRO A 99 -10.90 -3.26 -4.62
CA PRO A 99 -10.10 -2.35 -3.82
C PRO A 99 -8.93 -1.74 -4.61
N ALA A 100 -8.78 -0.42 -4.54
CA ALA A 100 -7.85 0.31 -5.39
C ALA A 100 -7.22 1.51 -4.69
N ILE A 101 -5.92 1.69 -4.90
CA ILE A 101 -5.14 2.80 -4.35
C ILE A 101 -4.20 3.41 -5.40
N LEU A 102 -3.99 4.72 -5.31
CA LEU A 102 -2.96 5.45 -6.05
C LEU A 102 -1.87 5.88 -5.09
N LEU A 103 -0.64 5.50 -5.39
CA LEU A 103 0.51 5.67 -4.53
C LEU A 103 1.28 6.93 -4.89
N GLU A 104 1.54 7.79 -3.90
CA GLU A 104 2.50 8.90 -3.99
C GLU A 104 3.48 8.82 -2.80
N PRO A 105 4.38 7.81 -2.81
CA PRO A 105 5.18 7.46 -1.64
C PRO A 105 6.26 8.51 -1.34
N LEU A 106 6.79 9.16 -2.38
CA LEU A 106 7.91 10.10 -2.30
C LEU A 106 7.75 11.21 -3.35
N PHE A 107 8.46 12.32 -3.15
CA PHE A 107 8.59 13.46 -4.03
C PHE A 107 9.84 13.35 -4.89
N VAL A 108 9.69 13.13 -6.20
CA VAL A 108 10.84 13.08 -7.13
C VAL A 108 11.50 14.44 -7.34
N SER A 109 10.83 15.54 -6.93
CA SER A 109 11.39 16.89 -6.91
C SER A 109 12.28 17.16 -5.69
N ASN A 110 12.18 16.37 -4.63
CA ASN A 110 12.99 16.51 -3.41
C ASN A 110 14.32 15.76 -3.60
N PRO A 111 15.50 16.41 -3.49
CA PRO A 111 16.79 15.77 -3.77
C PRO A 111 17.08 14.50 -2.97
N THR A 112 16.77 14.51 -1.67
CA THR A 112 17.00 13.35 -0.77
C THR A 112 16.08 12.19 -1.14
N GLN A 113 14.80 12.47 -1.36
CA GLN A 113 13.85 11.42 -1.72
C GLN A 113 14.09 10.89 -3.14
N ALA A 114 14.48 11.76 -4.07
CA ALA A 114 14.88 11.36 -5.41
C ALA A 114 16.11 10.46 -5.41
N GLU A 115 17.08 10.68 -4.51
CA GLU A 115 18.19 9.75 -4.32
C GLU A 115 17.70 8.35 -3.93
N TRP A 116 16.76 8.25 -2.98
CA TRP A 116 16.15 6.96 -2.63
C TRP A 116 15.45 6.32 -3.83
N VAL A 117 14.63 7.09 -4.58
CA VAL A 117 13.94 6.61 -5.78
C VAL A 117 14.92 6.10 -6.85
N ARG A 118 16.08 6.74 -7.01
CA ARG A 118 17.10 6.33 -7.98
C ARG A 118 17.95 5.16 -7.50
N SER A 119 18.12 5.00 -6.19
CA SER A 119 18.93 3.94 -5.60
C SER A 119 18.25 2.57 -5.66
N GLU A 120 19.04 1.51 -5.83
CA GLU A 120 18.54 0.14 -5.79
C GLU A 120 17.93 -0.20 -4.42
N GLU A 121 18.57 0.23 -3.32
CA GLU A 121 18.08 0.01 -1.97
C GLU A 121 16.70 0.65 -1.75
N GLY A 122 16.52 1.92 -2.15
CA GLY A 122 15.25 2.61 -2.02
C GLY A 122 14.16 2.00 -2.90
N GLN A 123 14.49 1.56 -4.12
CA GLN A 123 13.56 0.85 -4.99
C GLN A 123 13.12 -0.50 -4.38
N ASN A 124 14.06 -1.25 -3.79
CA ASN A 124 13.76 -2.51 -3.11
C ASN A 124 12.86 -2.28 -1.88
N LYS A 125 13.13 -1.24 -1.08
CA LYS A 125 12.30 -0.83 0.06
C LYS A 125 10.87 -0.45 -0.36
N LEU A 126 10.73 0.37 -1.40
CA LEU A 126 9.43 0.76 -1.96
C LEU A 126 8.64 -0.46 -2.46
N ALA A 127 9.31 -1.35 -3.20
CA ALA A 127 8.72 -2.57 -3.74
C ALA A 127 8.28 -3.53 -2.63
N LYS A 128 9.11 -3.73 -1.60
CA LYS A 128 8.78 -4.57 -0.44
C LYS A 128 7.59 -4.03 0.33
N VAL A 129 7.56 -2.72 0.64
CA VAL A 129 6.40 -2.12 1.33
C VAL A 129 5.11 -2.32 0.53
N LEU A 130 5.17 -2.17 -0.80
CA LEU A 130 4.01 -2.44 -1.66
C LEU A 130 3.59 -3.91 -1.58
N ALA A 131 4.52 -4.84 -1.81
CA ALA A 131 4.23 -6.27 -1.81
C ALA A 131 3.70 -6.75 -0.46
N ASP A 132 4.36 -6.40 0.65
CA ASP A 132 3.92 -6.76 2.00
C ASP A 132 2.51 -6.21 2.28
N SER A 133 2.22 -4.96 1.90
CA SER A 133 0.88 -4.40 2.09
C SER A 133 -0.21 -5.11 1.27
N ILE A 134 0.15 -5.66 0.10
CA ILE A 134 -0.77 -6.46 -0.72
C ILE A 134 -0.98 -7.83 -0.06
N ILE A 135 0.09 -8.44 0.44
CA ILE A 135 0.03 -9.74 1.10
C ILE A 135 -0.88 -9.69 2.32
N ASP A 136 -0.74 -8.65 3.15
CA ASP A 136 -1.51 -8.49 4.38
C ASP A 136 -3.01 -8.26 4.12
N PHE A 137 -3.35 -7.52 3.06
CA PHE A 137 -4.75 -7.17 2.76
C PHE A 137 -5.46 -8.16 1.84
N PHE A 138 -4.69 -8.98 1.11
CA PHE A 138 -5.21 -9.95 0.15
C PHE A 138 -4.55 -11.33 0.32
N PRO A 139 -4.54 -11.91 1.54
CA PRO A 139 -3.74 -13.10 1.87
C PRO A 139 -4.10 -14.34 1.05
N GLY A 140 -5.32 -14.40 0.51
CA GLY A 140 -5.74 -15.46 -0.41
C GLY A 140 -5.03 -15.45 -1.77
N GLY A 141 -4.21 -14.44 -2.07
CA GLY A 141 -3.59 -14.27 -3.37
C GLY A 141 -4.56 -13.80 -4.45
N GLY A 142 -4.28 -14.18 -5.70
CA GLY A 142 -5.09 -13.82 -6.85
C GLY A 142 -4.39 -12.86 -7.80
N LEU A 143 -5.16 -12.33 -8.77
CA LEU A 143 -4.63 -11.44 -9.80
C LEU A 143 -4.57 -10.00 -9.30
N ILE A 144 -3.37 -9.42 -9.26
CA ILE A 144 -3.11 -8.03 -8.89
C ILE A 144 -2.94 -7.20 -10.18
N ALA A 145 -3.67 -6.10 -10.26
CA ALA A 145 -3.56 -5.15 -11.36
C ALA A 145 -2.56 -4.05 -11.02
N PHE A 146 -1.46 -3.99 -11.77
CA PHE A 146 -0.50 -2.90 -11.71
C PHE A 146 -0.68 -1.92 -12.85
N SER A 147 -0.54 -0.64 -12.52
CA SER A 147 -0.59 0.45 -13.48
C SER A 147 0.51 1.46 -13.21
N VAL A 148 1.34 1.70 -14.22
CA VAL A 148 2.38 2.73 -14.18
C VAL A 148 1.74 4.07 -14.53
N GLY A 149 1.75 4.99 -13.57
CA GLY A 149 1.36 6.38 -13.76
C GLY A 149 2.17 7.02 -14.88
N HIS A 150 1.52 7.87 -15.67
CA HIS A 150 2.13 8.61 -16.78
C HIS A 150 2.73 7.77 -17.93
N LYS A 151 3.01 6.48 -17.80
CA LYS A 151 3.50 5.61 -18.89
C LYS A 151 2.34 4.95 -19.63
N TYR A 152 2.57 4.37 -20.82
CA TYR A 152 1.62 3.48 -21.53
C TYR A 152 0.25 4.05 -21.95
N LYS A 153 0.05 5.37 -21.93
CA LYS A 153 -1.17 5.98 -22.48
C LYS A 153 -1.14 5.93 -24.00
N THR A 154 -2.25 5.54 -24.63
CA THR A 154 -2.34 5.47 -26.10
C THR A 154 -2.34 6.87 -26.71
N ARG A 155 -3.02 7.84 -26.08
CA ARG A 155 -3.12 9.22 -26.60
C ARG A 155 -1.91 10.09 -26.26
N ARG A 156 -1.17 9.73 -25.21
CA ARG A 156 0.03 10.45 -24.76
C ARG A 156 1.18 9.45 -24.54
N PRO A 157 1.69 8.81 -25.60
CA PRO A 157 2.67 7.72 -25.48
C PRO A 157 4.02 8.19 -24.90
N HIS A 158 4.32 9.49 -25.01
CA HIS A 158 5.52 10.12 -24.47
C HIS A 158 5.31 10.80 -23.11
N ASP A 159 4.14 10.69 -22.49
CA ASP A 159 3.97 11.08 -21.09
C ASP A 159 4.91 10.23 -20.23
N ARG A 160 5.61 10.89 -19.32
CA ARG A 160 6.61 10.29 -18.41
C ARG A 160 6.54 10.87 -17.00
N GLY A 161 5.55 11.72 -16.74
CA GLY A 161 5.38 12.38 -15.45
C GLY A 161 6.48 13.41 -15.20
N ALA A 162 6.78 13.64 -13.93
CA ALA A 162 7.80 14.61 -13.53
C ALA A 162 9.23 14.11 -13.82
N ALA A 163 10.14 15.05 -14.08
CA ALA A 163 11.58 14.76 -14.08
C ALA A 163 12.04 14.48 -12.64
N VAL A 164 12.87 13.46 -12.46
CA VAL A 164 13.44 13.13 -11.15
C VAL A 164 14.71 13.93 -10.92
N TYR A 165 14.84 14.49 -9.71
CA TYR A 165 16.06 15.18 -9.32
C TYR A 165 17.27 14.23 -9.42
N GLY A 166 18.29 14.63 -10.18
CA GLY A 166 19.46 13.80 -10.45
C GLY A 166 19.32 12.83 -11.63
N GLY A 167 18.21 12.87 -12.38
CA GLY A 167 18.05 12.20 -13.67
C GLY A 167 16.96 11.13 -13.71
N GLY A 168 16.46 10.84 -14.91
CA GLY A 168 15.33 9.94 -15.16
C GLY A 168 13.97 10.60 -15.02
N THR A 169 12.91 9.79 -15.12
CA THR A 169 11.52 10.26 -15.05
C THR A 169 10.72 9.46 -14.03
N GLU A 170 9.68 10.09 -13.48
CA GLU A 170 8.73 9.46 -12.55
C GLU A 170 8.25 8.10 -13.06
N ALA A 171 7.78 8.06 -14.31
CA ALA A 171 7.22 6.86 -14.92
C ALA A 171 8.23 5.70 -15.01
N ASP A 172 9.51 6.00 -15.22
CA ASP A 172 10.54 4.97 -15.34
C ASP A 172 10.85 4.33 -13.98
N TYR A 173 10.98 5.14 -12.93
CA TYR A 173 11.19 4.59 -11.58
C TYR A 173 9.94 3.95 -11.00
N ALA A 174 8.74 4.43 -11.33
CA ALA A 174 7.49 3.82 -10.94
C ALA A 174 7.37 2.39 -11.50
N GLU A 175 7.76 2.20 -12.76
CA GLU A 175 7.82 0.88 -13.38
C GLU A 175 8.85 -0.04 -12.71
N ILE A 176 10.06 0.45 -12.45
CA ILE A 176 11.09 -0.36 -11.77
C ILE A 176 10.60 -0.87 -10.41
N VAL A 177 9.96 -0.01 -9.61
CA VAL A 177 9.39 -0.40 -8.31
C VAL A 177 8.29 -1.43 -8.48
N LEU A 178 7.40 -1.26 -9.46
CA LEU A 178 6.33 -2.21 -9.72
C LEU A 178 6.84 -3.56 -10.23
N GLU A 179 7.89 -3.59 -11.07
CA GLU A 179 8.49 -4.85 -11.53
C GLU A 179 9.16 -5.61 -10.37
N LYS A 180 9.84 -4.89 -9.46
CA LYS A 180 10.39 -5.49 -8.24
C LYS A 180 9.27 -6.03 -7.33
N ALA A 181 8.19 -5.27 -7.13
CA ALA A 181 7.05 -5.71 -6.33
C ALA A 181 6.34 -6.91 -6.95
N LYS A 182 6.22 -6.94 -8.29
CA LYS A 182 5.72 -8.09 -9.05
C LYS A 182 6.54 -9.33 -8.75
N ASN A 183 7.87 -9.22 -8.80
CA ASN A 183 8.75 -10.34 -8.53
C ASN A 183 8.52 -10.89 -7.12
N ILE A 184 8.49 -10.03 -6.09
CA ILE A 184 8.21 -10.44 -4.70
C ILE A 184 6.87 -11.18 -4.61
N LEU A 185 5.81 -10.64 -5.21
CA LEU A 185 4.47 -11.25 -5.14
C LEU A 185 4.40 -12.59 -5.88
N GLU A 186 4.96 -12.69 -7.08
CA GLU A 186 4.88 -13.91 -7.89
C GLU A 186 5.78 -15.04 -7.37
N THR A 187 6.81 -14.71 -6.58
CA THR A 187 7.64 -15.69 -5.87
C THR A 187 7.24 -15.88 -4.41
N TYR A 188 6.20 -15.18 -3.92
CA TYR A 188 5.75 -15.32 -2.55
C TYR A 188 5.15 -16.71 -2.34
N ASP A 189 5.81 -17.48 -1.49
CA ASP A 189 5.32 -18.74 -0.97
C ASP A 189 4.91 -18.55 0.50
N PRO A 190 3.61 -18.60 0.83
CA PRO A 190 3.16 -18.49 2.22
C PRO A 190 3.75 -19.58 3.12
N ALA A 191 4.20 -20.72 2.58
CA ALA A 191 4.84 -21.78 3.35
C ALA A 191 6.34 -21.51 3.63
N LEU A 192 7.01 -20.68 2.82
CA LEU A 192 8.41 -20.25 3.06
C LEU A 192 8.51 -18.99 3.93
N HIS A 193 7.37 -18.33 4.17
CA HIS A 193 7.25 -17.17 5.06
C HIS A 193 6.51 -17.51 6.37
N TYR A 194 6.32 -18.80 6.66
CA TYR A 194 6.34 -19.27 8.03
C TYR A 194 7.80 -19.22 8.48
N ASP A 195 8.19 -18.12 9.12
CA ASP A 195 9.44 -18.10 9.88
C ASP A 195 9.27 -19.12 11.01
N GLU A 196 9.84 -20.33 10.88
CA GLU A 196 10.36 -20.98 12.07
C GLU A 196 11.33 -19.97 12.68
N PRO A 197 11.17 -19.56 13.95
CA PRO A 197 12.00 -18.52 14.52
C PRO A 197 13.46 -18.97 14.46
N GLU A 198 14.26 -18.28 13.64
CA GLU A 198 15.70 -18.37 13.73
C GLU A 198 16.08 -17.97 15.15
N ASN A 199 16.67 -18.91 15.89
CA ASN A 199 17.19 -18.70 17.24
C ASN A 199 17.89 -17.35 17.38
N GLY A 200 17.24 -16.39 18.03
CA GLY A 200 17.81 -15.07 18.28
C GLY A 200 16.73 -14.00 18.43
N ASP A 201 16.31 -13.80 19.67
CA ASP A 201 15.44 -12.71 20.16
C ASP A 201 13.93 -13.02 20.07
N GLU A 202 13.49 -13.86 21.00
CA GLU A 202 12.09 -14.09 21.41
C GLU A 202 11.44 -12.79 21.91
N GLU A 203 10.90 -11.99 21.00
CA GLU A 203 9.80 -11.05 21.27
C GLU A 203 9.30 -10.56 19.91
N ILE A 204 7.99 -10.51 19.69
CA ILE A 204 7.31 -10.10 18.43
C ILE A 204 7.14 -11.29 17.47
N TYR A 205 6.13 -12.16 17.59
CA TYR A 205 4.70 -11.87 17.49
C TYR A 205 3.90 -12.79 18.42
N ALA A 206 3.78 -12.42 19.70
CA ALA A 206 2.79 -13.07 20.55
C ALA A 206 1.39 -12.68 20.04
N HIS A 207 0.52 -13.65 19.80
CA HIS A 207 -0.91 -13.41 19.70
C HIS A 207 -1.30 -12.73 21.02
N HIS A 208 -1.86 -11.51 20.94
CA HIS A 208 -2.24 -10.75 22.12
C HIS A 208 -3.51 -9.96 21.86
N ILE A 209 -4.32 -9.81 22.90
CA ILE A 209 -5.52 -8.98 22.89
C ILE A 209 -5.17 -7.63 23.53
N MET A 210 -5.39 -6.54 22.80
CA MET A 210 -5.21 -5.18 23.28
C MET A 210 -6.54 -4.50 23.58
N VAL A 211 -6.63 -3.85 24.73
CA VAL A 211 -7.71 -2.89 25.02
C VAL A 211 -7.15 -1.48 24.91
N VAL A 212 -7.75 -0.68 24.03
CA VAL A 212 -7.32 0.70 23.72
C VAL A 212 -8.46 1.68 24.03
N LYS A 213 -8.16 2.74 24.77
CA LYS A 213 -9.08 3.85 25.05
C LYS A 213 -8.46 5.17 24.64
N ASP A 214 -9.16 5.97 23.84
CA ASP A 214 -8.70 7.29 23.37
C ASP A 214 -7.30 7.23 22.71
N ASN A 215 -7.06 6.18 21.91
CA ASN A 215 -5.77 5.84 21.29
C ASN A 215 -4.62 5.57 22.27
N LYS A 216 -4.94 5.29 23.54
CA LYS A 216 -3.98 4.85 24.54
C LYS A 216 -4.25 3.39 24.91
N GLU A 217 -3.22 2.57 24.81
CA GLU A 217 -3.24 1.21 25.36
C GLU A 217 -3.47 1.26 26.87
N ILE A 218 -4.44 0.49 27.35
CA ILE A 218 -4.75 0.41 28.78
C ILE A 218 -4.55 -1.00 29.35
N TRP A 219 -4.51 -2.03 28.49
CA TRP A 219 -4.25 -3.41 28.88
C TRP A 219 -3.87 -4.26 27.68
N VAL A 220 -2.98 -5.23 27.92
CA VAL A 220 -2.53 -6.24 26.96
C VAL A 220 -2.54 -7.60 27.65
N HIS A 221 -3.03 -8.62 26.95
CA HIS A 221 -2.95 -10.00 27.39
C HIS A 221 -2.36 -10.86 26.29
N THR A 222 -1.30 -11.58 26.66
CA THR A 222 -0.38 -12.25 25.75
C THR A 222 -0.46 -13.77 25.84
N ASP A 223 -1.33 -14.30 26.69
CA ASP A 223 -1.57 -15.73 26.88
C ASP A 223 -2.83 -16.11 26.10
N VAL A 224 -2.77 -15.92 24.78
CA VAL A 224 -3.82 -16.28 23.84
C VAL A 224 -3.21 -16.90 22.60
N ASP A 225 -3.93 -17.80 21.95
CA ASP A 225 -3.53 -18.40 20.68
C ASP A 225 -4.65 -18.31 19.61
N GLU A 226 -4.46 -18.99 18.48
CA GLU A 226 -5.41 -18.96 17.35
C GLU A 226 -6.71 -19.74 17.59
N ASP A 227 -6.76 -20.58 18.62
CA ASP A 227 -7.91 -21.41 18.99
C ASP A 227 -8.78 -20.77 20.08
N ASP A 228 -8.35 -19.65 20.67
CA ASP A 228 -9.12 -18.91 21.66
C ASP A 228 -10.24 -18.05 21.03
N GLU A 229 -11.47 -18.21 21.52
CA GLU A 229 -12.60 -17.34 21.18
C GLU A 229 -12.67 -16.12 22.10
N VAL A 230 -12.80 -14.93 21.51
CA VAL A 230 -12.88 -13.65 22.24
C VAL A 230 -14.28 -13.06 22.11
N MET A 231 -14.96 -12.89 23.25
CA MET A 231 -16.34 -12.42 23.31
C MET A 231 -16.52 -11.28 24.32
N TRP A 232 -17.17 -10.19 23.89
CA TRP A 232 -17.50 -9.08 24.78
C TRP A 232 -18.97 -9.15 25.24
N ASP A 233 -19.18 -9.32 26.55
CA ASP A 233 -20.48 -9.16 27.19
C ASP A 233 -20.69 -7.69 27.55
N ALA A 234 -21.50 -7.00 26.75
CA ALA A 234 -21.79 -5.59 26.94
C ALA A 234 -22.65 -5.28 28.18
N GLU A 235 -23.48 -6.23 28.63
CA GLU A 235 -24.39 -6.04 29.75
C GLU A 235 -23.62 -6.10 31.07
N ASN A 236 -22.76 -7.12 31.21
CA ASN A 236 -21.96 -7.32 32.41
C ASN A 236 -20.58 -6.64 32.36
N ARG A 237 -20.19 -6.12 31.19
CA ARG A 237 -18.90 -5.47 30.90
C ARG A 237 -17.72 -6.41 31.14
N ILE A 238 -17.85 -7.64 30.67
CA ILE A 238 -16.84 -8.69 30.82
C ILE A 238 -16.32 -9.09 29.44
N LEU A 239 -15.00 -9.18 29.30
CA LEU A 239 -14.35 -9.81 28.15
C LEU A 239 -14.09 -11.28 28.51
N TYR A 240 -14.68 -12.19 27.75
CA TYR A 240 -14.42 -13.62 27.83
C TYR A 240 -13.35 -13.99 26.80
N ILE A 241 -12.39 -14.78 27.26
CA ILE A 241 -11.38 -15.45 26.44
C ILE A 241 -11.54 -16.92 26.79
N THR A 242 -11.96 -17.73 25.82
CA THR A 242 -12.28 -19.13 26.03
C THR A 242 -11.56 -19.99 25.01
N THR A 243 -10.76 -20.92 25.51
CA THR A 243 -10.11 -21.97 24.72
C THR A 243 -11.13 -23.06 24.38
N LEU A 244 -11.20 -23.45 23.10
CA LEU A 244 -12.11 -24.49 22.58
C LEU A 244 -11.64 -25.92 22.87
#